data_AF-A0A4Q3FSB1-F1
#
_entry.id   AF-A0A4Q3FSB1-F1
#
_cell.length_a   1.000
_cell.length_b   1.000
_cell.length_c   1.000
_cell.angle_alpha   90.00
_cell.angle_beta   90.00
_cell.angle_gamma   90.00
#
_symmetry.space_group_name_H-M   'P 1'
#
loop_
_entity.id
_entity.type
_entity.pdbx_description
1 polymer ?
#
loop_
_entity_poly.entity_id
_entity_poly.type
_entity_poly.pdbx_seq_one_letter_code
_entity_poly.pdbx_strand_id
1 'polypeptide(L)' 'MIPAARLSAAMEVIAAIDTQRIPAANALKDWGTAHRFAGSGDRAAISGLVYDVLRRRASSAWLMDNDTPRARVLGMLR' A
#
# COMPACT_ATOMS: atom_id res chain seq x y z
N MET A 1 -12.14 8.26 5.08
CA MET A 1 -11.01 8.78 4.27
C MET A 1 -11.42 8.97 2.81
N ILE A 2 -10.92 9.98 2.08
CA ILE A 2 -11.15 10.11 0.62
C ILE A 2 -10.32 9.08 -0.17
N PRO A 3 -10.74 8.66 -1.39
CA PRO A 3 -10.03 7.62 -2.15
C PRO A 3 -8.52 7.88 -2.33
N ALA A 4 -8.14 9.13 -2.64
CA ALA A 4 -6.73 9.51 -2.81
C ALA A 4 -5.90 9.31 -1.54
N ALA A 5 -6.47 9.54 -0.36
CA ALA A 5 -5.78 9.33 0.90
C ALA A 5 -5.57 7.83 1.21
N ARG A 6 -6.44 6.94 0.73
CA ARG A 6 -6.24 5.49 0.82
C ARG A 6 -5.07 5.02 -0.04
N LEU A 7 -4.92 5.60 -1.24
CA LEU A 7 -3.78 5.33 -2.11
C LEU A 7 -2.47 5.84 -1.50
N SER A 8 -2.47 7.03 -0.90
CA SER A 8 -1.31 7.56 -0.18
C SER A 8 -0.89 6.63 0.96
N ALA A 9 -1.85 6.19 1.79
CA ALA A 9 -1.58 5.24 2.87
C ALA A 9 -1.03 3.91 2.34
N ALA A 10 -1.58 3.38 1.24
CA ALA A 10 -1.03 2.17 0.63
C ALA A 10 0.43 2.35 0.14
N MET A 11 0.78 3.52 -0.41
CA MET A 11 2.16 3.83 -0.80
C MET A 11 3.10 3.84 0.41
N GLU A 12 2.67 4.44 1.53
CA GLU A 12 3.45 4.45 2.79
C GLU A 12 3.68 3.03 3.32
N VAL A 13 2.65 2.18 3.32
CA VAL A 13 2.77 0.79 3.77
C VAL A 13 3.70 -0.02 2.86
N ILE A 14 3.59 0.13 1.53
CA ILE A 14 4.49 -0.54 0.59
C ILE A 14 5.94 -0.06 0.77
N ALA A 15 6.14 1.24 1.00
CA ALA A 15 7.47 1.79 1.31
C ALA A 15 8.06 1.21 2.60
N ALA A 16 7.23 1.05 3.64
CA ALA A 16 7.64 0.43 4.90
C ALA A 16 8.02 -1.04 4.69
N ILE A 17 7.23 -1.82 3.95
CA ILE A 17 7.54 -3.22 3.61
C ILE A 17 8.88 -3.32 2.88
N ASP A 18 9.13 -2.47 1.89
CA ASP A 18 10.36 -2.49 1.10
C ASP A 18 11.59 -2.10 1.93
N THR A 19 11.45 -1.07 2.77
CA THR A 19 12.56 -0.51 3.56
C THR A 19 12.90 -1.37 4.76
N GLN A 20 11.88 -1.82 5.49
CA GLN A 20 12.04 -2.57 6.73
C GLN A 20 12.11 -4.08 6.50
N ARG A 21 11.76 -4.56 5.29
CA ARG A 21 11.76 -5.98 4.91
C ARG A 21 10.94 -6.85 5.86
N ILE A 22 9.75 -6.36 6.23
CA ILE A 22 8.81 -7.04 7.12
C ILE A 22 7.58 -7.56 6.37
N PRO A 23 6.87 -8.57 6.92
CA PRO A 23 5.60 -9.02 6.37
C PRO A 23 4.55 -7.90 6.30
N ALA A 24 3.69 -7.94 5.28
CA ALA A 24 2.63 -6.94 5.08
C ALA A 24 1.70 -6.79 6.27
N ALA A 25 1.36 -7.90 6.96
CA ALA A 25 0.52 -7.87 8.16
C ALA A 25 1.14 -7.03 9.29
N ASN A 26 2.47 -7.10 9.46
CA ASN A 26 3.17 -6.29 10.47
C ASN A 26 3.18 -4.82 10.07
N ALA A 27 3.54 -4.51 8.82
CA ALA A 27 3.53 -3.14 8.32
C ALA A 27 2.14 -2.48 8.43
N LEU A 28 1.07 -3.21 8.11
CA LEU A 28 -0.32 -2.74 8.25
C LEU A 28 -0.71 -2.51 9.72
N LYS A 29 -0.27 -3.39 10.63
CA LYS A 29 -0.51 -3.23 12.08
C LYS A 29 0.20 -2.00 12.62
N ASP A 30 1.47 -1.81 12.26
CA ASP A 30 2.28 -0.69 12.74
C ASP A 30 1.74 0.62 12.17
N TRP A 31 1.43 0.66 10.87
CA TRP A 31 0.78 1.81 10.24
C TRP A 31 -0.55 2.13 10.92
N GLY A 32 -1.40 1.13 11.20
CA GLY A 32 -2.67 1.32 11.88
C GLY A 32 -2.53 1.79 13.34
N THR A 33 -1.44 1.44 14.02
CA THR A 33 -1.14 1.93 15.38
C THR A 33 -0.75 3.40 15.35
N ALA A 34 0.06 3.80 14.37
CA ALA A 34 0.47 5.20 14.17
C ALA A 34 -0.68 6.10 13.67
N HIS A 35 -1.60 5.56 12.86
CA HIS A 35 -2.68 6.31 12.23
C HIS A 35 -4.05 6.00 12.87
N ARG A 36 -4.22 6.47 14.11
CA ARG A 36 -5.44 6.21 14.91
C ARG A 36 -6.72 6.80 14.32
N PHE A 37 -6.61 7.78 13.43
CA PHE A 37 -7.76 8.35 12.71
C PHE A 37 -8.37 7.38 11.68
N ALA A 38 -7.62 6.36 11.23
CA ALA A 38 -8.12 5.38 10.28
C ALA A 38 -9.03 4.38 11.00
N GLY A 39 -10.33 4.47 10.75
CA GLY A 39 -11.34 3.51 11.24
C GLY A 39 -11.21 2.13 10.57
N SER A 40 -12.00 1.17 11.03
CA SER A 40 -11.98 -0.22 10.53
C SER A 40 -12.20 -0.33 9.02
N GLY A 41 -13.15 0.43 8.47
CA GLY A 41 -13.41 0.45 7.02
C GLY A 41 -12.25 1.02 6.20
N ASP A 42 -11.57 2.05 6.71
CA ASP A 42 -10.39 2.60 6.04
C ASP A 42 -9.22 1.61 6.09
N ARG A 43 -9.00 0.96 7.24
CA ARG A 43 -7.97 -0.09 7.40
C ARG A 43 -8.22 -1.28 6.48
N ALA A 44 -9.47 -1.71 6.34
CA ALA A 44 -9.84 -2.79 5.43
C ALA A 44 -9.56 -2.41 3.97
N ALA A 45 -9.95 -1.20 3.55
CA ALA A 45 -9.72 -0.71 2.19
C ALA A 45 -8.21 -0.58 1.88
N ILE A 46 -7.42 -0.03 2.81
CA ILE A 46 -5.97 0.12 2.66
C ILE A 46 -5.29 -1.26 2.59
N SER A 47 -5.68 -2.20 3.45
CA SER A 47 -5.14 -3.56 3.43
C SER A 47 -5.41 -4.24 2.09
N GLY A 48 -6.63 -4.10 1.56
CA GLY A 48 -6.99 -4.59 0.22
C GLY A 48 -6.05 -4.06 -0.86
N LEU A 49 -5.88 -2.74 -0.92
CA LEU A 49 -4.96 -2.08 -1.87
C LEU A 49 -3.52 -2.58 -1.73
N VAL A 50 -3.01 -2.70 -0.51
CA VAL A 50 -1.64 -3.18 -0.27
C VAL A 50 -1.46 -4.60 -0.81
N TYR A 51 -2.40 -5.51 -0.54
CA TYR A 51 -2.31 -6.87 -1.06
C TYR A 51 -2.51 -6.95 -2.58
N ASP A 52 -3.35 -6.11 -3.16
CA ASP A 52 -3.52 -6.02 -4.61
C ASP A 52 -2.23 -5.58 -5.29
N VAL A 53 -1.54 -4.59 -4.71
CA VAL A 53 -0.23 -4.13 -5.17
C VAL A 53 0.83 -5.21 -5.06
N LEU A 54 0.89 -5.94 -3.95
CA LEU A 54 1.83 -7.05 -3.79
C LEU A 54 1.57 -8.18 -4.79
N ARG A 55 0.29 -8.50 -5.07
CA ARG A 55 -0.09 -9.51 -6.07
C ARG A 55 0.28 -9.11 -7.49
N ARG A 56 0.22 -7.81 -7.83
CA ARG A 56 0.53 -7.29 -9.17
C ARG A 56 1.91 -6.64 -9.28
N ARG A 57 2.78 -6.80 -8.27
CA ARG A 57 4.03 -6.03 -8.12
C ARG A 57 4.84 -5.92 -9.41
N ALA A 58 5.22 -7.06 -10.00
CA ALA A 58 6.08 -7.09 -11.18
C ALA A 58 5.39 -6.44 -12.40
N SER A 59 4.12 -6.76 -12.63
CA SER A 59 3.34 -6.19 -13.74
C SER A 59 3.15 -4.68 -13.60
N SER A 60 2.84 -4.20 -12.40
CA SER A 60 2.66 -2.78 -12.12
C SER A 60 3.97 -2.00 -12.22
N ALA A 61 5.08 -2.57 -11.76
CA ALA A 61 6.40 -1.95 -11.91
C ALA A 61 6.84 -1.88 -13.38
N TRP A 62 6.61 -2.97 -14.14
CA TRP A 62 6.91 -3.01 -15.57
C TRP A 62 6.07 -2.01 -16.37
N LEU A 63 4.76 -1.95 -16.13
CA LEU A 63 3.86 -1.03 -16.83
C LEU A 63 4.24 0.45 -16.59
N MET A 64 4.77 0.75 -15.41
CA MET A 64 5.13 2.11 -15.01
C MET A 64 6.61 2.43 -15.24
N ASP A 65 7.38 1.49 -15.78
CA ASP A 65 8.84 1.57 -15.96
C ASP A 65 9.58 2.01 -14.68
N ASN A 66 9.07 1.59 -13.52
CA ASN A 66 9.56 2.05 -12.22
C ASN A 66 9.08 1.13 -11.07
N ASP A 67 9.98 0.77 -10.15
CA ASP A 67 9.66 -0.12 -9.01
C ASP A 67 9.38 0.63 -7.68
N THR A 68 9.08 1.93 -7.73
CA THR A 68 8.71 2.70 -6.52
C THR A 68 7.32 2.32 -5.97
N PRO A 69 7.04 2.53 -4.67
CA PRO A 69 5.71 2.31 -4.09
C PRO A 69 4.59 3.02 -4.84
N ARG A 70 4.83 4.27 -5.25
CA ARG A 70 3.89 5.05 -6.06
C ARG A 70 3.62 4.40 -7.41
N ALA A 71 4.67 4.01 -8.13
CA ALA A 71 4.54 3.36 -9.43
C ALA A 71 3.72 2.07 -9.31
N ARG A 72 4.06 1.19 -8.35
CA ARG A 72 3.31 -0.05 -8.16
C ARG A 72 1.85 0.19 -7.79
N VAL A 73 1.54 1.14 -6.91
CA VAL A 73 0.16 1.49 -6.52
C VAL A 73 -0.64 2.01 -7.72
N LEU A 74 -0.08 2.90 -8.52
CA LEU A 74 -0.78 3.45 -9.69
C LEU A 74 -0.89 2.43 -10.83
N GLY A 75 0.15 1.62 -11.05
CA GLY A 75 0.15 0.56 -12.05
C GLY A 75 -0.80 -0.59 -11.71
N MET A 76 -1.12 -0.82 -10.44
CA MET A 76 -2.11 -1.81 -10.02
C MET A 76 -3.55 -1.41 -10.39
N LEU A 77 -3.82 -0.11 -10.56
CA LEU A 77 -5.13 0.43 -10.95
C LEU A 77 -5.39 0.38 -12.47
N ARG A 78 -4.43 -0.10 -13.26
CA ARG A 78 -4.52 -0.27 -14.71
C ARG A 78 -4.78 -1.73 -15.07
#